data_AF-A0A021X0Q1-F1
#
_entry.id   AF-A0A021X0Q1-F1
#
_cell.length_a   1.000
_cell.length_b   1.000
_cell.length_c   1.000
_cell.angle_alpha   90.00
_cell.angle_beta   90.00
_cell.angle_gamma   90.00
#
_symmetry.space_group_name_H-M   'P 1'
#
loop_
_entity.id
_entity.type
_entity.pdbx_description
1 polymer ?
#
loop_
_entity_poly.entity_id
_entity_poly.type
_entity_poly.pdbx_seq_one_letter_code
_entity_poly.pdbx_strand_id
1 'polypeptide(L)'
;MLLSDGTGLSRFAKAFAGIAILGIVAGCQVRPLYSTPAGTEGKLAAVAISKADDRVEQQVRNDLIFLFSGGTGETQSALYHLELNVTVRKIGVLLDVRDDIPRAGRIVVSADYNLVQTDSGETLASGKRSAVALVDYPVQEFAKLRAVRDAENRGSRELAELIRADVASALGRR
;
A
#
# COMPACT_ATOMS: atom_id res chain seq x y z
N MET A 1 20.65 66.62 -9.24
CA MET A 1 20.67 65.40 -10.07
C MET A 1 21.24 64.27 -9.22
N LEU A 2 20.36 63.57 -8.50
CA LEU A 2 20.72 62.36 -7.74
C LEU A 2 20.41 61.17 -8.66
N LEU A 3 21.44 60.56 -9.24
CA LEU A 3 21.31 59.28 -9.93
C LEU A 3 21.01 58.22 -8.86
N SER A 4 19.78 57.72 -8.86
CA SER A 4 19.38 56.55 -8.07
C SER A 4 19.97 55.31 -8.73
N ASP A 5 20.99 54.72 -8.10
CA ASP A 5 21.63 53.48 -8.54
C ASP A 5 20.66 52.29 -8.48
N GLY A 6 19.93 52.06 -9.57
CA GLY A 6 19.00 50.92 -9.76
C GLY A 6 19.68 49.55 -9.80
N THR A 7 21.02 49.50 -9.77
CA THR A 7 21.81 48.26 -9.81
C THR A 7 21.72 47.48 -8.50
N GLY A 8 21.67 48.16 -7.35
CA GLY A 8 21.53 47.54 -6.03
C GLY A 8 20.20 46.80 -5.86
N LEU A 9 19.09 47.44 -6.24
CA LEU A 9 17.74 46.87 -6.13
C LEU A 9 17.58 45.60 -6.99
N SER A 10 18.19 45.57 -8.19
CA SER A 10 18.16 44.39 -9.07
C SER A 10 18.97 43.21 -8.53
N ARG A 11 20.04 43.46 -7.77
CA ARG A 11 20.87 42.42 -7.14
C ARG A 11 20.15 41.79 -5.95
N PHE A 12 19.48 42.60 -5.13
CA PHE A 12 18.65 42.10 -4.03
C PHE A 12 17.45 41.30 -4.53
N ALA A 13 16.78 41.75 -5.60
CA ALA A 13 15.66 41.01 -6.21
C ALA A 13 16.09 39.63 -6.74
N LYS A 14 17.26 39.53 -7.38
CA LYS A 14 17.82 38.25 -7.87
C LYS A 14 18.20 37.31 -6.72
N ALA A 15 18.76 37.84 -5.63
CA ALA A 15 19.08 37.04 -4.45
C ALA A 15 17.82 36.50 -3.76
N PHE A 16 16.78 37.32 -3.63
CA PHE A 16 15.49 36.90 -3.07
C PHE A 16 14.81 35.81 -3.93
N ALA A 17 14.84 35.96 -5.26
CA ALA A 17 14.32 34.96 -6.17
C ALA A 17 15.09 33.62 -6.06
N GLY A 18 16.42 33.66 -5.90
CA GLY A 18 17.24 32.47 -5.70
C GLY A 18 16.91 31.73 -4.40
N ILE A 19 16.72 32.46 -3.29
CA ILE A 19 16.35 31.87 -1.99
C ILE A 19 14.93 31.29 -2.04
N ALA A 20 14.00 31.95 -2.71
CA ALA A 20 12.63 31.45 -2.88
C ALA A 20 12.59 30.13 -3.67
N ILE A 21 13.40 30.00 -4.73
CA ILE A 21 13.50 28.76 -5.51
C ILE A 21 14.09 27.62 -4.68
N LEU A 22 15.14 27.89 -3.87
CA LEU A 22 15.71 26.89 -2.96
C LEU A 22 14.71 26.43 -1.90
N GLY A 23 13.85 27.32 -1.40
CA GLY A 23 12.76 26.98 -0.47
C GLY A 23 11.72 26.04 -1.10
N ILE A 24 11.40 26.23 -2.38
CA ILE A 24 10.45 25.35 -3.10
C ILE A 24 11.05 23.95 -3.31
N VAL A 25 12.34 23.84 -3.64
CA VAL A 25 13.01 22.55 -3.85
C VAL A 25 13.20 21.78 -2.53
N ALA A 26 13.40 22.49 -1.41
CA ALA A 26 13.49 21.88 -0.07
C ALA A 26 12.15 21.32 0.45
N GLY A 27 11.01 21.67 -0.18
CA GLY A 27 9.68 21.15 0.14
C GLY A 27 9.39 19.74 -0.38
N CYS A 28 10.18 19.23 -1.32
CA CYS A 28 10.06 17.86 -1.82
C CYS A 28 10.70 16.86 -0.83
N GLN A 29 10.06 16.63 0.32
CA GLN A 29 10.50 15.61 1.27
C GLN A 29 10.07 14.21 0.81
N VAL A 30 10.77 13.69 -0.21
CA VAL A 30 10.67 12.29 -0.60
C VAL A 30 11.33 11.46 0.50
N ARG A 31 10.52 10.84 1.37
CA ARG A 31 11.00 9.85 2.35
C ARG A 31 10.89 8.46 1.74
N PRO A 32 11.98 7.69 1.65
CA PRO A 32 11.90 6.28 1.29
C PRO A 32 10.94 5.56 2.24
N LEU A 33 10.01 4.77 1.71
CA LEU A 33 9.09 4.00 2.54
C LEU A 33 9.83 3.07 3.51
N TYR A 34 10.97 2.55 3.08
CA TYR A 34 11.85 1.70 3.89
C TYR A 34 12.78 2.48 4.82
N SER A 35 12.87 3.80 4.72
CA SER A 35 13.50 4.60 5.78
C SER A 35 12.49 4.71 6.91
N THR A 36 12.30 3.62 7.65
CA THR A 36 11.41 3.58 8.80
C THR A 36 11.94 4.58 9.82
N PRO A 37 11.19 5.64 10.17
CA PRO A 37 11.53 6.47 11.32
C PRO A 37 11.70 5.55 12.52
N ALA A 38 12.73 5.79 13.35
CA ALA A 38 13.00 4.98 14.53
C ALA A 38 11.71 4.74 15.32
N GLY A 39 11.34 3.47 15.52
CA GLY A 39 10.11 3.06 16.23
C GLY A 39 8.91 2.68 15.35
N THR A 40 8.91 2.96 14.04
CA THR A 40 7.77 2.58 13.17
C THR A 40 7.61 1.06 13.07
N GLU A 41 8.71 0.31 13.03
CA GLU A 41 8.69 -1.16 13.02
C GLU A 41 8.07 -1.73 14.31
N GLY A 42 8.40 -1.14 15.46
CA GLY A 42 7.77 -1.52 16.73
C GLY A 42 6.27 -1.22 16.75
N LYS A 43 5.85 -0.07 16.18
CA LYS A 43 4.43 0.27 16.05
C LYS A 43 3.70 -0.70 15.10
N LEU A 44 4.31 -1.07 13.97
CA LEU A 44 3.76 -2.06 13.03
C LEU A 44 3.60 -3.43 13.70
N ALA A 45 4.62 -3.89 14.43
CA ALA A 45 4.55 -5.15 15.16
C ALA A 45 3.45 -5.16 16.24
N ALA A 46 2.99 -3.99 16.71
CA ALA A 46 1.91 -3.85 17.67
C ALA A 46 0.50 -3.77 17.06
N VAL A 47 0.36 -3.97 15.74
CA VAL A 47 -0.92 -4.02 15.03
C VAL A 47 -1.48 -5.45 15.05
N ALA A 48 -2.67 -5.65 15.61
CA ALA A 48 -3.45 -6.88 15.43
C ALA A 48 -4.39 -6.74 14.23
N ILE A 49 -4.61 -7.84 13.51
CA ILE A 49 -5.39 -7.83 12.26
C ILE A 49 -6.66 -8.66 12.47
N SER A 50 -7.80 -8.14 12.00
CA SER A 50 -9.09 -8.81 12.08
C SER A 50 -9.01 -10.25 11.56
N LYS A 51 -9.87 -11.11 12.10
CA LYS A 51 -9.99 -12.49 11.63
C LYS A 51 -10.43 -12.50 10.16
N ALA A 52 -9.85 -13.41 9.38
CA ALA A 52 -10.28 -13.61 8.00
C ALA A 52 -11.50 -14.53 7.91
N ASP A 53 -12.38 -14.24 6.96
CA ASP A 53 -13.57 -15.04 6.69
C ASP A 53 -13.34 -16.08 5.59
N ASP A 54 -12.39 -15.83 4.68
CA ASP A 54 -12.08 -16.73 3.58
C ASP A 54 -10.57 -16.97 3.36
N ARG A 55 -10.26 -17.85 2.40
CA ARG A 55 -8.89 -18.28 2.09
C ARG A 55 -7.99 -17.15 1.57
N VAL A 56 -8.54 -16.26 0.75
CA VAL A 56 -7.76 -15.19 0.12
C VAL A 56 -7.56 -14.06 1.11
N GLU A 57 -8.57 -13.73 1.91
CA GLU A 57 -8.42 -12.84 3.04
C GLU A 57 -7.39 -13.36 4.05
N GLN A 58 -7.42 -14.66 4.38
CA GLN A 58 -6.43 -15.27 5.26
C GLN A 58 -5.02 -15.18 4.65
N GLN A 59 -4.89 -15.26 3.32
CA GLN A 59 -3.60 -15.10 2.66
C GLN A 59 -3.07 -13.66 2.82
N VAL A 60 -3.91 -12.65 2.55
CA VAL A 60 -3.56 -11.23 2.77
C VAL A 60 -3.20 -10.98 4.23
N ARG A 61 -4.00 -11.51 5.16
CA ARG A 61 -3.75 -11.43 6.61
C ARG A 61 -2.40 -12.02 6.99
N ASN A 62 -2.08 -13.22 6.51
CA ASN A 62 -0.81 -13.88 6.81
C ASN A 62 0.39 -13.10 6.25
N ASP A 63 0.27 -12.62 5.01
CA ASP A 63 1.30 -11.79 4.38
C ASP A 63 1.50 -10.48 5.18
N LEU A 64 0.42 -9.84 5.65
CA LEU A 64 0.49 -8.66 6.52
C LEU A 64 1.13 -8.95 7.88
N ILE A 65 0.77 -10.04 8.56
CA ILE A 65 1.40 -10.44 9.83
C ILE A 65 2.90 -10.59 9.65
N PHE A 66 3.33 -11.25 8.57
CA PHE A 66 4.75 -11.39 8.26
C PHE A 66 5.41 -10.02 8.03
N LEU A 67 4.79 -9.14 7.23
CA LEU A 67 5.32 -7.82 6.92
C LEU A 67 5.37 -6.86 8.13
N PHE A 68 4.47 -7.03 9.11
CA PHE A 68 4.42 -6.21 10.33
C PHE A 68 5.37 -6.71 11.42
N SER A 69 5.52 -8.02 11.55
CA SER A 69 6.24 -8.65 12.67
C SER A 69 7.62 -9.22 12.32
N GLY A 70 7.98 -9.22 11.03
CA GLY A 70 9.20 -9.87 10.53
C GLY A 70 9.19 -11.40 10.70
N GLY A 71 8.01 -12.00 10.83
CA GLY A 71 7.84 -13.45 11.01
C GLY A 71 7.82 -13.93 12.47
N THR A 72 7.81 -13.01 13.45
CA THR A 72 7.66 -13.37 14.88
C THR A 72 6.23 -13.77 15.25
N GLY A 73 5.26 -13.51 14.36
CA GLY A 73 3.86 -13.83 14.56
C GLY A 73 3.03 -12.61 14.94
N GLU A 74 1.76 -12.81 15.25
CA GLU A 74 0.85 -11.73 15.64
C GLU A 74 1.09 -11.31 17.09
N THR A 75 0.94 -10.01 17.38
CA THR A 75 1.13 -9.47 18.73
C THR A 75 0.09 -10.01 19.72
N GLN A 76 0.56 -10.30 20.94
CA GLN A 76 -0.32 -10.61 22.07
C GLN A 76 -0.81 -9.34 22.81
N SER A 77 -0.19 -8.19 22.54
CA SER A 77 -0.53 -6.89 23.14
C SER A 77 -0.71 -5.86 22.04
N ALA A 78 -1.92 -5.78 21.49
CA ALA A 78 -2.26 -4.92 20.37
C ALA A 78 -2.53 -3.47 20.80
N LEU A 79 -1.71 -2.53 20.34
CA LEU A 79 -1.94 -1.09 20.51
C LEU A 79 -2.82 -0.52 19.40
N TYR A 80 -2.90 -1.24 18.29
CA TYR A 80 -3.70 -0.88 17.12
C TYR A 80 -4.44 -2.11 16.60
N HIS A 81 -5.62 -1.88 16.04
CA HIS A 81 -6.40 -2.88 15.32
C HIS A 81 -6.56 -2.47 13.87
N LEU A 82 -6.22 -3.39 12.96
CA LEU A 82 -6.50 -3.27 11.54
C LEU A 82 -7.73 -4.12 11.20
N GLU A 83 -8.86 -3.45 11.01
CA GLU A 83 -10.03 -4.05 10.39
C GLU A 83 -9.76 -4.19 8.90
N LEU A 84 -9.91 -5.41 8.40
CA LEU A 84 -9.64 -5.78 7.02
C LEU A 84 -10.86 -6.52 6.46
N ASN A 85 -11.29 -6.14 5.26
CA ASN A 85 -12.25 -6.90 4.46
C ASN A 85 -11.70 -7.10 3.05
N VAL A 86 -11.44 -8.35 2.66
CA VAL A 86 -10.90 -8.67 1.33
C VAL A 86 -11.96 -9.24 0.40
N THR A 87 -11.93 -8.80 -0.86
CA THR A 87 -12.78 -9.32 -1.94
C THR A 87 -11.96 -9.68 -3.17
N VAL A 88 -12.40 -10.70 -3.90
CA VAL A 88 -11.72 -11.21 -5.09
C VAL A 88 -12.64 -11.19 -6.29
N ARG A 89 -12.17 -10.64 -7.40
CA ARG A 89 -12.86 -10.70 -8.70
C ARG A 89 -12.00 -11.42 -9.72
N LYS A 90 -12.60 -12.38 -10.42
CA LYS A 90 -11.99 -13.14 -11.51
C LYS A 90 -12.57 -12.64 -12.81
N ILE A 91 -11.75 -12.04 -13.66
CA ILE A 91 -12.18 -11.41 -14.91
C ILE A 91 -11.48 -12.14 -16.05
N GLY A 92 -12.25 -12.82 -16.90
CA GLY A 92 -11.73 -13.42 -18.13
C GLY A 92 -11.39 -12.35 -19.16
N VAL A 93 -10.28 -12.55 -19.88
CA VAL A 93 -9.89 -11.74 -21.05
C VAL A 93 -9.52 -12.69 -22.21
N LEU A 94 -9.48 -12.18 -23.44
CA LEU A 94 -9.12 -12.97 -24.63
C LEU A 94 -10.02 -14.21 -24.80
N LEU A 95 -11.27 -13.97 -25.17
CA LEU A 95 -12.22 -15.02 -25.56
C LEU A 95 -11.72 -15.72 -26.81
N ASP A 96 -11.67 -17.06 -26.79
CA ASP A 96 -11.48 -17.85 -28.00
C ASP A 96 -12.75 -17.77 -28.84
N VAL A 97 -12.66 -17.23 -30.05
CA VAL A 97 -13.82 -16.99 -30.94
C VAL A 97 -14.53 -18.30 -31.32
N ARG A 98 -13.87 -19.45 -31.22
CA ARG A 98 -14.47 -20.74 -31.56
C ARG A 98 -15.33 -21.31 -30.43
N ASP A 99 -14.92 -21.11 -29.18
CA ASP A 99 -15.49 -21.80 -28.01
C ASP A 99 -16.06 -20.84 -26.95
N ASP A 100 -15.89 -19.52 -27.11
CA ASP A 100 -16.23 -18.45 -26.15
C ASP A 100 -15.61 -18.64 -24.75
N ILE A 101 -14.48 -19.35 -24.69
CA ILE A 101 -13.74 -19.62 -23.45
C ILE A 101 -12.56 -18.64 -23.35
N PRO A 102 -12.44 -17.85 -22.26
CA PRO A 102 -11.28 -16.99 -22.06
C PRO A 102 -10.02 -17.83 -21.88
N ARG A 103 -8.95 -17.49 -22.62
CA ARG A 103 -7.63 -18.16 -22.52
C ARG A 103 -6.71 -17.51 -21.50
N ALA A 104 -7.02 -16.29 -21.10
CA ALA A 104 -6.33 -15.56 -20.05
C ALA A 104 -7.31 -14.76 -19.21
N GLY A 105 -6.82 -14.15 -18.14
CA GLY A 105 -7.64 -13.42 -17.18
C GLY A 105 -6.81 -12.51 -16.31
N ARG A 106 -7.52 -11.83 -15.42
CA ARG A 106 -6.94 -11.13 -14.28
C ARG A 106 -7.71 -11.46 -13.02
N ILE A 107 -6.96 -11.70 -11.95
CA ILE A 107 -7.47 -11.80 -10.59
C ILE A 107 -7.24 -10.44 -9.94
N VAL A 108 -8.33 -9.79 -9.52
CA VAL A 108 -8.29 -8.53 -8.79
C VAL A 108 -8.59 -8.83 -7.33
N VAL A 109 -7.60 -8.66 -6.47
CA VAL A 109 -7.75 -8.77 -5.01
C VAL A 109 -7.86 -7.36 -4.47
N SER A 110 -8.96 -7.05 -3.80
CA SER A 110 -9.23 -5.71 -3.24
C SER A 110 -9.48 -5.81 -1.75
N ALA A 111 -9.07 -4.80 -0.99
CA ALA A 111 -9.42 -4.68 0.42
C ALA A 111 -9.91 -3.28 0.75
N ASP A 112 -10.93 -3.23 1.59
CA ASP A 112 -11.24 -2.06 2.40
C ASP A 112 -10.61 -2.30 3.78
N TYR A 113 -9.93 -1.28 4.33
CA TYR A 113 -9.26 -1.40 5.63
C TYR A 113 -9.46 -0.15 6.50
N ASN A 114 -9.40 -0.37 7.81
CA ASN A 114 -9.49 0.68 8.83
C ASN A 114 -8.54 0.36 9.99
N LEU A 115 -7.54 1.23 10.20
CA LEU A 115 -6.58 1.16 11.29
C LEU A 115 -7.07 2.04 12.44
N VAL A 116 -7.26 1.43 13.60
CA VAL A 116 -7.84 2.06 14.79
C VAL A 116 -6.86 1.94 15.95
N GLN A 117 -6.74 2.98 16.78
CA GLN A 117 -6.01 2.90 18.05
C GLN A 117 -6.87 2.20 19.12
N THR A 118 -6.32 1.20 19.81
CA THR A 118 -7.10 0.35 20.74
C THR A 118 -7.72 1.16 21.89
N ASP A 119 -6.96 2.08 22.50
CA ASP A 119 -7.41 2.78 23.71
C ASP A 119 -8.47 3.86 23.44
N SER A 120 -8.33 4.58 22.32
CA SER A 120 -9.16 5.74 22.00
C SER A 120 -10.29 5.41 21.01
N GLY A 121 -10.19 4.31 20.26
CA GLY A 121 -11.07 4.01 19.14
C GLY A 121 -10.90 4.96 17.96
N GLU A 122 -9.84 5.79 17.94
CA GLU A 122 -9.59 6.75 16.86
C GLU A 122 -9.12 6.02 15.59
N THR A 123 -9.78 6.29 14.46
CA THR A 123 -9.28 5.87 13.14
C THR A 123 -8.03 6.68 12.77
N LEU A 124 -6.90 5.98 12.67
CA LEU A 124 -5.61 6.54 12.31
C LEU A 124 -5.43 6.60 10.79
N ALA A 125 -5.95 5.61 10.08
CA ALA A 125 -5.94 5.53 8.63
C ALA A 125 -7.02 4.57 8.13
N SER A 126 -7.61 4.87 6.99
CA SER A 126 -8.53 3.96 6.31
C SER A 126 -8.43 4.17 4.81
N GLY A 127 -8.84 3.17 4.04
CA GLY A 127 -8.78 3.26 2.59
C GLY A 127 -9.18 1.98 1.88
N LYS A 128 -9.15 2.07 0.56
CA LYS A 128 -9.39 0.95 -0.34
C LYS A 128 -8.17 0.74 -1.21
N ARG A 129 -7.66 -0.49 -1.26
CA ARG A 129 -6.53 -0.89 -2.10
C ARG A 129 -6.88 -2.10 -2.94
N SER A 130 -6.20 -2.24 -4.07
CA SER A 130 -6.38 -3.39 -4.95
C SER A 130 -5.08 -3.73 -5.64
N ALA A 131 -4.82 -5.02 -5.82
CA ALA A 131 -3.75 -5.55 -6.63
C ALA A 131 -4.31 -6.44 -7.74
N VAL A 132 -3.64 -6.45 -8.88
CA VAL A 132 -4.05 -7.21 -10.06
C VAL A 132 -2.96 -8.22 -10.41
N ALA A 133 -3.33 -9.50 -10.47
CA ALA A 133 -2.46 -10.56 -10.97
C ALA A 133 -3.04 -11.13 -12.26
N LEU A 134 -2.25 -11.13 -13.32
CA LEU A 134 -2.61 -11.79 -14.59
C LEU A 134 -2.57 -13.30 -14.44
N VAL A 135 -3.40 -14.01 -15.17
CA VAL A 135 -3.49 -15.47 -15.14
C VAL A 135 -3.79 -16.02 -16.54
N ASP A 136 -3.16 -17.13 -16.90
CA ASP A 136 -3.54 -17.91 -18.07
C ASP A 136 -4.47 -19.05 -17.67
N TYR A 137 -5.38 -19.42 -18.55
CA TYR A 137 -6.36 -20.49 -18.32
C TYR A 137 -6.03 -21.72 -19.18
N PRO A 138 -5.23 -22.66 -18.66
CA PRO A 138 -5.03 -23.97 -19.28
C PRO A 138 -6.35 -24.70 -19.56
N VAL A 139 -6.35 -25.54 -20.61
CA VAL A 139 -7.50 -26.41 -20.93
C VAL A 139 -7.73 -27.46 -19.83
N GLN A 140 -6.64 -27.94 -19.22
CA GLN A 140 -6.71 -28.95 -18.17
C GLN A 140 -7.20 -28.29 -16.86
N GLU A 141 -8.33 -28.78 -16.32
CA GLU A 141 -9.01 -28.05 -15.24
C GLU A 141 -8.25 -27.99 -13.92
N PHE A 142 -7.47 -29.02 -13.56
CA PHE A 142 -6.64 -28.93 -12.36
C PHE A 142 -5.57 -27.83 -12.48
N ALA A 143 -4.92 -27.73 -13.64
CA ALA A 143 -3.92 -26.72 -13.95
C ALA A 143 -4.55 -25.32 -13.94
N LYS A 144 -5.77 -25.17 -14.46
CA LYS A 144 -6.53 -23.91 -14.39
C LYS A 144 -6.84 -23.52 -12.94
N LEU A 145 -7.32 -24.46 -12.11
CA LEU A 145 -7.54 -24.21 -10.69
C LEU A 145 -6.24 -23.81 -9.96
N ARG A 146 -5.11 -24.43 -10.29
CA ARG A 146 -3.80 -24.08 -9.72
C ARG A 146 -3.32 -22.70 -10.19
N ALA A 147 -3.48 -22.37 -11.46
CA ALA A 147 -3.13 -21.06 -12.02
C ALA A 147 -3.93 -19.93 -11.37
N VAL A 148 -5.24 -20.13 -11.15
CA VAL A 148 -6.08 -19.16 -10.44
C VAL A 148 -5.63 -18.97 -8.99
N ARG A 149 -5.37 -20.06 -8.26
CA ARG A 149 -4.88 -19.97 -6.86
C ARG A 149 -3.54 -19.27 -6.75
N ASP A 150 -2.65 -19.53 -7.70
CA ASP A 150 -1.34 -18.88 -7.77
C ASP A 150 -1.50 -17.36 -8.02
N ALA A 151 -2.37 -16.96 -8.95
CA ALA A 151 -2.68 -15.56 -9.18
C ALA A 151 -3.36 -14.87 -7.97
N GLU A 152 -4.27 -15.56 -7.26
CA GLU A 152 -4.82 -15.07 -5.99
C GLU A 152 -3.72 -14.82 -4.95
N ASN A 153 -2.76 -15.74 -4.81
CA ASN A 153 -1.65 -15.60 -3.86
C ASN A 153 -0.72 -14.44 -4.22
N ARG A 154 -0.39 -14.27 -5.50
CA ARG A 154 0.40 -13.10 -5.96
C ARG A 154 -0.35 -11.80 -5.69
N GLY A 155 -1.64 -11.73 -6.05
CA GLY A 155 -2.47 -10.55 -5.77
C GLY A 155 -2.58 -10.25 -4.28
N SER A 156 -2.67 -11.27 -3.43
CA SER A 156 -2.73 -11.10 -1.97
C SER A 156 -1.45 -10.47 -1.41
N ARG A 157 -0.29 -10.96 -1.87
CA ARG A 157 1.03 -10.44 -1.45
C ARG A 157 1.23 -8.98 -1.83
N GLU A 158 0.90 -8.63 -3.08
CA GLU A 158 1.00 -7.25 -3.55
C GLU A 158 0.04 -6.32 -2.80
N LEU A 159 -1.19 -6.79 -2.53
CA LEU A 159 -2.16 -6.03 -1.73
C LEU A 159 -1.67 -5.80 -0.30
N ALA A 160 -1.07 -6.81 0.32
CA ALA A 160 -0.50 -6.71 1.66
C ALA A 160 0.63 -5.66 1.72
N GLU A 161 1.51 -5.61 0.73
CA GLU A 161 2.57 -4.58 0.67
C GLU A 161 2.00 -3.16 0.53
N LEU A 162 0.95 -2.97 -0.29
CA LEU A 162 0.28 -1.67 -0.43
C LEU A 162 -0.36 -1.21 0.89
N ILE A 163 -1.08 -2.11 1.58
CA ILE A 163 -1.70 -1.80 2.87
C ILE A 163 -0.63 -1.53 3.92
N ARG A 164 0.44 -2.32 3.94
CA ARG A 164 1.58 -2.11 4.84
C ARG A 164 2.22 -0.74 4.62
N ALA A 165 2.38 -0.30 3.38
CA ALA A 165 2.90 1.03 3.07
C ALA A 165 2.02 2.14 3.66
N ASP A 166 0.70 2.01 3.52
CA ASP A 166 -0.25 2.97 4.06
C ASP A 166 -0.23 3.03 5.59
N VAL A 167 -0.24 1.87 6.24
CA VAL A 167 -0.20 1.74 7.70
C VAL A 167 1.12 2.29 8.25
N ALA A 168 2.26 1.94 7.64
CA ALA A 168 3.56 2.46 8.04
C ALA A 168 3.63 3.98 7.91
N SER A 169 3.09 4.54 6.83
CA SER A 169 3.00 5.99 6.60
C SER A 169 2.10 6.68 7.64
N ALA A 170 0.99 6.06 8.03
CA ALA A 170 0.11 6.58 9.06
C ALA A 170 0.78 6.59 10.45
N LEU A 171 1.41 5.47 10.82
CA LEU A 171 2.06 5.30 12.12
C LEU A 171 3.35 6.12 12.26
N GLY A 172 4.07 6.36 11.16
CA GLY A 172 5.30 7.16 11.14
C GLY A 172 5.09 8.67 11.16
N ARG A 173 3.86 9.15 10.97
CA ARG A 173 3.49 10.57 11.14
C ARG A 173 3.21 10.97 12.59
N ARG A 174 3.09 9.99 13.48
CA ARG A 174 2.92 10.16 14.93
C ARG A 174 4.15 9.66 15.66
#